data_AF-A0A2T2SF18-F1
#
_entry.id   AF-A0A2T2SF18-F1
#
_cell.length_a   1.000
_cell.length_b   1.000
_cell.length_c   1.000
_cell.angle_alpha   90.00
_cell.angle_beta   90.00
_cell.angle_gamma   90.00
#
_symmetry.space_group_name_H-M   'P 1'
#
loop_
_entity.id
_entity.type
_entity.pdbx_description
1 polymer ?
#
loop_
_entity_poly.entity_id
_entity_poly.type
_entity_poly.pdbx_seq_one_letter_code
_entity_poly.pdbx_strand_id
1 'polypeptide(L)'
;MSFRVLALLFLGVLLGACSLLQQKRGDALSPRLSLPLNEDSDISTKEVLRSLRWESLSDICDEDAYSYCSAEVDVGPDSLVKEYTLDFFDVDVELISYQGRVIEYEVSELQRPRTLDVSYFDAQTYTKYADQLLGRKLREPALDSLRLDPQTEHAPSLRAYYQLLGVGVRDEYGWICEYSTVGSPPAQRQATLTLVEYWQVELLRKVLHGPNLEGQVYAADALLYLNKADTLSLTEQSRQKIARLRQSRDTLRTCGNRGSYKIYPKPVREVLTDSTIARIPKDYQSLAETGYFDP
;
A
#
# COMPACT_ATOMS: atom_id res chain seq x y z
N MET A 1 -39.61 2.83 -50.50
CA MET A 1 -39.08 2.84 -49.11
C MET A 1 -37.57 2.70 -49.18
N SER A 2 -36.84 3.68 -48.63
CA SER A 2 -35.41 3.89 -48.86
C SER A 2 -34.56 2.97 -47.97
N PHE A 3 -33.53 2.36 -48.55
CA PHE A 3 -32.49 1.55 -47.88
C PHE A 3 -31.90 2.22 -46.62
N ARG A 4 -31.96 3.55 -46.52
CA ARG A 4 -31.50 4.31 -45.34
C ARG A 4 -32.31 4.05 -44.06
N VAL A 5 -33.60 3.71 -44.18
CA VAL A 5 -34.45 3.45 -43.00
C VAL A 5 -34.17 2.04 -42.43
N LEU A 6 -33.85 1.08 -43.30
CA LEU A 6 -33.51 -0.29 -42.87
C LEU A 6 -32.13 -0.35 -42.18
N ALA A 7 -31.16 0.43 -42.65
CA ALA A 7 -29.82 0.48 -42.06
C ALA A 7 -29.80 1.11 -40.66
N LEU A 8 -30.62 2.15 -40.41
CA LEU A 8 -30.73 2.79 -39.09
C LEU A 8 -31.42 1.89 -38.05
N LEU A 9 -32.40 1.08 -38.47
CA LEU A 9 -33.04 0.08 -37.61
C LEU A 9 -32.08 -1.06 -37.24
N PHE A 10 -31.24 -1.52 -38.16
CA PHE A 10 -30.22 -2.55 -37.87
C PHE A 10 -29.12 -2.04 -36.93
N LEU A 11 -28.66 -0.78 -37.09
CA LEU A 11 -27.66 -0.20 -36.19
C LEU A 11 -28.21 -0.01 -34.76
N GLY A 12 -29.46 0.42 -34.62
CA GLY A 12 -30.12 0.57 -33.31
C GLY A 12 -30.33 -0.76 -32.58
N VAL A 13 -30.65 -1.84 -33.30
CA VAL A 13 -30.78 -3.18 -32.72
C VAL A 13 -29.43 -3.78 -32.35
N LEU A 14 -28.38 -3.54 -33.15
CA LEU A 14 -27.01 -3.99 -32.81
C LEU A 14 -26.42 -3.24 -31.61
N LEU A 15 -26.62 -1.92 -31.53
CA LEU A 15 -26.19 -1.11 -30.37
C LEU A 15 -26.99 -1.47 -29.11
N GLY A 16 -28.31 -1.69 -29.25
CA GLY A 16 -29.16 -2.14 -28.14
C GLY A 16 -28.81 -3.56 -27.67
N ALA A 17 -28.50 -4.49 -28.58
CA ALA A 17 -28.06 -5.84 -28.23
C ALA A 17 -26.68 -5.86 -27.58
N CYS A 18 -25.75 -5.00 -28.01
CA CYS A 18 -24.43 -4.86 -27.40
C CYS A 18 -24.52 -4.29 -25.97
N SER A 19 -25.38 -3.29 -25.76
CA SER A 19 -25.68 -2.73 -24.44
C SER A 19 -26.37 -3.75 -23.51
N LEU A 20 -27.36 -4.50 -24.01
CA LEU A 20 -28.04 -5.55 -23.23
C LEU A 20 -27.13 -6.76 -22.93
N LEU A 21 -26.18 -7.09 -23.82
CA LEU A 21 -25.17 -8.12 -23.58
C LEU A 21 -24.12 -7.66 -22.57
N GLN A 22 -23.68 -6.39 -22.62
CA GLN A 22 -22.81 -5.80 -21.61
C GLN A 22 -23.50 -5.73 -20.24
N GLN A 23 -24.77 -5.34 -20.19
CA GLN A 23 -25.55 -5.25 -18.96
C GLN A 23 -25.85 -6.64 -18.36
N LYS A 24 -26.22 -7.64 -19.20
CA LYS A 24 -26.37 -9.03 -18.74
C LYS A 24 -25.03 -9.68 -18.33
N ARG A 25 -23.91 -9.31 -18.96
CA ARG A 25 -22.56 -9.71 -18.51
C ARG A 25 -22.24 -9.07 -17.16
N GLY A 26 -22.49 -7.77 -16.99
CA GLY A 26 -22.28 -7.05 -15.73
C GLY A 26 -23.10 -7.61 -14.55
N ASP A 27 -24.37 -7.97 -14.78
CA ASP A 27 -25.23 -8.57 -13.74
C ASP A 27 -24.88 -10.03 -13.44
N ALA A 28 -24.33 -10.77 -14.40
CA ALA A 28 -23.87 -12.16 -14.22
C ALA A 28 -22.47 -12.27 -13.61
N LEU A 29 -21.66 -11.21 -13.74
CA LEU A 29 -20.26 -11.15 -13.31
C LEU A 29 -20.02 -10.22 -12.12
N SER A 30 -21.00 -9.41 -11.68
CA SER A 30 -20.90 -8.66 -10.43
C SER A 30 -20.71 -9.66 -9.28
N PRO A 31 -19.51 -9.75 -8.70
CA PRO A 31 -19.29 -10.67 -7.62
C PRO A 31 -20.07 -10.14 -6.43
N ARG A 32 -21.17 -10.82 -6.06
CA ARG A 32 -21.78 -10.63 -4.75
C ARG A 32 -20.81 -11.20 -3.73
N LEU A 33 -19.82 -10.39 -3.38
CA LEU A 33 -18.81 -10.67 -2.37
C LEU A 33 -19.48 -10.69 -1.01
N SER A 34 -19.98 -11.86 -0.62
CA SER A 34 -20.36 -12.15 0.76
C SER A 34 -19.30 -13.08 1.35
N LEU A 35 -18.08 -12.58 1.50
CA LEU A 35 -17.09 -13.25 2.33
C LEU A 35 -17.47 -13.04 3.80
N PRO A 36 -17.36 -14.07 4.66
CA PRO A 36 -17.49 -13.88 6.10
C PRO A 36 -16.29 -13.06 6.57
N LEU A 37 -16.46 -11.75 6.65
CA LEU A 37 -15.50 -10.81 7.21
C LEU A 37 -15.51 -10.96 8.72
N ASN A 38 -14.82 -11.97 9.23
CA ASN A 38 -14.39 -11.96 10.62
C ASN A 38 -12.89 -11.68 10.58
N GLU A 39 -12.48 -10.51 11.06
CA GLU A 39 -11.12 -9.97 10.97
C GLU A 39 -10.06 -10.91 11.59
N ASP A 40 -10.49 -11.82 12.47
CA ASP A 40 -9.61 -12.74 13.20
C ASP A 40 -9.51 -14.18 12.64
N SER A 41 -10.25 -14.52 11.58
CA SER A 41 -10.18 -15.87 11.01
C SER A 41 -9.11 -15.96 9.93
N ASP A 42 -8.20 -16.93 10.04
CA ASP A 42 -7.26 -17.34 8.99
C ASP A 42 -8.04 -17.75 7.74
N ILE A 43 -7.87 -17.02 6.63
CA ILE A 43 -8.56 -17.27 5.37
C ILE A 43 -7.62 -17.95 4.36
N SER A 44 -8.09 -19.05 3.78
CA SER A 44 -7.40 -19.71 2.67
C SER A 44 -7.50 -18.89 1.39
N THR A 45 -6.35 -18.62 0.74
CA THR A 45 -6.31 -17.95 -0.57
C THR A 45 -7.16 -18.68 -1.59
N LYS A 46 -7.13 -20.02 -1.60
CA LYS A 46 -7.92 -20.83 -2.52
C LYS A 46 -9.43 -20.64 -2.32
N GLU A 47 -9.87 -20.38 -1.10
CA GLU A 47 -11.28 -20.16 -0.80
C GLU A 47 -11.75 -18.79 -1.30
N VAL A 48 -10.93 -17.74 -1.12
CA VAL A 48 -11.22 -16.40 -1.65
C VAL A 48 -11.21 -16.39 -3.17
N LEU A 49 -10.18 -16.98 -3.81
CA LEU A 49 -10.14 -17.06 -5.27
C LEU A 49 -11.34 -17.84 -5.82
N ARG A 50 -11.79 -18.90 -5.14
CA ARG A 50 -13.00 -19.63 -5.53
C ARG A 50 -14.26 -18.78 -5.38
N SER A 51 -14.39 -17.99 -4.29
CA SER A 51 -15.56 -17.14 -4.09
C SER A 51 -15.64 -16.02 -5.11
N LEU A 52 -14.49 -15.49 -5.52
CA LEU A 52 -14.33 -14.53 -6.62
C LEU A 52 -14.56 -15.15 -8.00
N ARG A 53 -14.63 -16.49 -8.11
CA ARG A 53 -14.62 -17.22 -9.39
C ARG A 53 -13.39 -16.88 -10.24
N TRP A 54 -12.24 -16.76 -9.60
CA TRP A 54 -10.98 -16.31 -10.21
C TRP A 54 -10.65 -17.05 -11.50
N GLU A 55 -10.71 -18.39 -11.53
CA GLU A 55 -10.41 -19.17 -12.76
C GLU A 55 -11.30 -18.76 -13.94
N SER A 56 -12.60 -18.58 -13.69
CA SER A 56 -13.53 -18.14 -14.74
C SER A 56 -13.29 -16.70 -15.18
N LEU A 57 -12.83 -15.84 -14.27
CA LEU A 57 -12.49 -14.46 -14.60
C LEU A 57 -11.16 -14.38 -15.35
N SER A 58 -10.14 -15.12 -14.92
CA SER A 58 -8.84 -15.17 -15.58
C SER A 58 -8.95 -15.68 -17.01
N ASP A 59 -9.77 -16.72 -17.23
CA ASP A 59 -10.02 -17.24 -18.59
C ASP A 59 -10.65 -16.18 -19.50
N ILE A 60 -11.60 -15.37 -18.97
CA ILE A 60 -12.20 -14.26 -19.72
C ILE A 60 -11.16 -13.17 -20.02
N CYS A 61 -10.28 -12.88 -19.06
CA CYS A 61 -9.22 -11.88 -19.18
C CYS A 61 -8.17 -12.26 -20.23
N ASP A 62 -7.88 -13.55 -20.39
CA ASP A 62 -6.93 -14.06 -21.38
C ASP A 62 -7.49 -14.04 -22.81
N GLU A 63 -8.82 -14.11 -22.98
CA GLU A 63 -9.49 -14.10 -24.30
C GLU A 63 -9.74 -12.70 -24.85
N ASP A 64 -10.09 -11.73 -23.99
CA ASP A 64 -10.34 -10.34 -24.39
C ASP A 64 -9.03 -9.55 -24.25
N ALA A 65 -8.48 -9.03 -25.36
CA ALA A 65 -7.19 -8.33 -25.46
C ALA A 65 -7.08 -6.98 -24.72
N TYR A 66 -7.80 -6.81 -23.61
CA TYR A 66 -7.63 -5.70 -22.68
C TYR A 66 -6.47 -6.03 -21.75
N SER A 67 -5.43 -5.21 -21.82
CA SER A 67 -4.11 -5.46 -21.24
C SER A 67 -4.03 -5.50 -19.70
N TYR A 68 -5.14 -5.35 -18.98
CA TYR A 68 -5.19 -5.31 -17.50
C TYR A 68 -6.56 -5.79 -17.03
N CYS A 69 -6.74 -7.08 -16.81
CA CYS A 69 -8.03 -7.57 -16.33
C CYS A 69 -7.88 -8.59 -15.19
N SER A 70 -6.88 -9.47 -15.25
CA SER A 70 -6.42 -10.21 -14.09
C SER A 70 -4.90 -10.43 -14.13
N ALA A 71 -4.21 -10.29 -13.00
CA ALA A 71 -2.79 -10.61 -12.86
C ALA A 71 -2.56 -11.45 -11.61
N GLU A 72 -1.79 -12.53 -11.76
CA GLU A 72 -1.16 -13.24 -10.64
C GLU A 72 0.34 -13.00 -10.74
N VAL A 73 0.92 -12.38 -9.73
CA VAL A 73 2.34 -12.02 -9.71
C VAL A 73 2.99 -12.52 -8.44
N ASP A 74 4.12 -13.20 -8.58
CA ASP A 74 5.00 -13.51 -7.47
C ASP A 74 5.67 -12.22 -6.98
N VAL A 75 5.18 -11.66 -5.88
CA VAL A 75 5.65 -10.40 -5.28
C VAL A 75 6.38 -10.66 -3.97
N GLY A 76 7.39 -11.50 -4.04
CA GLY A 76 8.19 -11.81 -2.86
C GLY A 76 9.30 -12.78 -3.19
N PRO A 77 10.25 -12.97 -2.26
CA PRO A 77 11.28 -13.95 -2.46
C PRO A 77 10.69 -15.37 -2.46
N ASP A 78 11.20 -16.20 -3.37
CA ASP A 78 10.85 -17.62 -3.52
C ASP A 78 9.37 -17.90 -3.85
N SER A 79 8.66 -16.96 -4.49
CA SER A 79 7.24 -17.11 -4.86
C SER A 79 6.31 -17.44 -3.68
N LEU A 80 6.74 -17.10 -2.46
CA LEU A 80 5.96 -17.35 -1.24
C LEU A 80 4.84 -16.35 -1.05
N VAL A 81 4.96 -15.19 -1.69
CA VAL A 81 3.95 -14.14 -1.70
C VAL A 81 3.40 -14.00 -3.11
N LYS A 82 2.08 -14.04 -3.22
CA LYS A 82 1.38 -13.82 -4.48
C LYS A 82 0.42 -12.66 -4.33
N GLU A 83 0.47 -11.78 -5.30
CA GLU A 83 -0.49 -10.70 -5.50
C GLU A 83 -1.42 -11.09 -6.63
N TYR A 84 -2.71 -10.96 -6.36
CA TYR A 84 -3.77 -11.16 -7.33
C TYR A 84 -4.47 -9.82 -7.52
N THR A 85 -4.43 -9.31 -8.74
CA THR A 85 -5.10 -8.06 -9.11
C THR A 85 -6.19 -8.38 -10.11
N LEU A 86 -7.43 -7.98 -9.84
CA LEU A 86 -8.53 -8.00 -10.81
C LEU A 86 -8.97 -6.57 -11.04
N ASP A 87 -8.92 -6.12 -12.30
CA ASP A 87 -9.45 -4.81 -12.74
C ASP A 87 -10.61 -5.10 -13.69
N PHE A 88 -11.83 -4.93 -13.18
CA PHE A 88 -13.04 -5.31 -13.92
C PHE A 88 -14.13 -4.24 -13.82
N PHE A 89 -14.32 -3.50 -14.91
CA PHE A 89 -15.27 -2.40 -15.09
C PHE A 89 -15.16 -1.28 -14.06
N ASP A 90 -15.68 -1.51 -12.86
CA ASP A 90 -15.85 -0.56 -11.77
C ASP A 90 -15.33 -1.13 -10.43
N VAL A 91 -14.70 -2.31 -10.44
CA VAL A 91 -14.21 -2.99 -9.24
C VAL A 91 -12.74 -3.38 -9.42
N ASP A 92 -11.91 -2.89 -8.52
CA ASP A 92 -10.54 -3.32 -8.34
C ASP A 92 -10.48 -4.27 -7.14
N VAL A 93 -9.89 -5.44 -7.33
CA VAL A 93 -9.62 -6.38 -6.23
C VAL A 93 -8.12 -6.61 -6.15
N GLU A 94 -7.54 -6.37 -4.98
CA GLU A 94 -6.16 -6.70 -4.67
C GLU A 94 -6.12 -7.72 -3.52
N LEU A 95 -5.43 -8.84 -3.74
CA LEU A 95 -5.23 -9.86 -2.71
C LEU A 95 -3.75 -10.17 -2.58
N ILE A 96 -3.22 -10.04 -1.36
CA ILE A 96 -1.87 -10.46 -1.01
C ILE A 96 -1.98 -11.76 -0.21
N SER A 97 -1.32 -12.81 -0.69
CA SER A 97 -1.26 -14.10 0.00
C SER A 97 0.16 -14.47 0.39
N TYR A 98 0.30 -15.22 1.48
CA TYR A 98 1.55 -15.82 1.92
C TYR A 98 1.32 -17.29 2.27
N GLN A 99 2.06 -18.19 1.60
CA GLN A 99 1.95 -19.64 1.80
C GLN A 99 0.49 -20.17 1.71
N GLY A 100 -0.29 -19.62 0.79
CA GLY A 100 -1.69 -20.00 0.56
C GLY A 100 -2.69 -19.45 1.60
N ARG A 101 -2.25 -18.55 2.47
CA ARG A 101 -3.11 -17.79 3.40
C ARG A 101 -3.20 -16.33 2.97
N VAL A 102 -4.36 -15.72 3.15
CA VAL A 102 -4.56 -14.31 2.82
C VAL A 102 -3.92 -13.45 3.91
N ILE A 103 -3.06 -12.52 3.52
CA ILE A 103 -2.53 -11.47 4.39
C ILE A 103 -3.48 -10.27 4.34
N GLU A 104 -3.77 -9.81 3.13
CA GLU A 104 -4.50 -8.58 2.88
C GLU A 104 -5.42 -8.79 1.69
N TYR A 105 -6.60 -8.18 1.77
CA TYR A 105 -7.59 -8.19 0.71
C TYR A 105 -8.30 -6.84 0.67
N GLU A 106 -8.30 -6.21 -0.49
CA GLU A 106 -8.92 -4.92 -0.76
C GLU A 106 -9.90 -5.06 -1.93
N VAL A 107 -11.06 -4.42 -1.79
CA VAL A 107 -12.05 -4.27 -2.86
C VAL A 107 -12.38 -2.79 -2.97
N SER A 108 -11.98 -2.19 -4.09
CA SER A 108 -12.19 -0.78 -4.37
C SER A 108 -13.23 -0.62 -5.49
N GLU A 109 -14.31 0.11 -5.23
CA GLU A 109 -15.24 0.56 -6.28
C GLU A 109 -14.63 1.83 -6.94
N LEU A 110 -14.30 1.76 -8.24
CA LEU A 110 -13.61 2.82 -9.00
C LEU A 110 -14.32 4.19 -8.99
N GLN A 111 -15.59 4.23 -8.59
CA GLN A 111 -16.41 5.46 -8.54
C GLN A 111 -16.36 6.21 -7.19
N ARG A 112 -15.67 5.70 -6.17
CA ARG A 112 -15.50 6.41 -4.89
C ARG A 112 -14.07 6.95 -4.75
N PRO A 113 -13.88 8.16 -4.14
CA PRO A 113 -12.54 8.59 -3.77
C PRO A 113 -11.91 7.51 -2.90
N ARG A 114 -10.68 7.09 -3.24
CA ARG A 114 -9.92 6.01 -2.57
C ARG A 114 -9.86 6.25 -1.05
N THR A 115 -10.86 5.79 -0.32
CA THR A 115 -10.70 5.50 1.10
C THR A 115 -9.94 4.18 1.12
N LEU A 116 -8.82 4.15 1.85
CA LEU A 116 -7.96 2.97 2.01
C LEU A 116 -8.67 1.92 2.89
N ASP A 117 -9.90 1.53 2.53
CA ASP A 117 -10.69 0.54 3.24
C ASP A 117 -10.19 -0.85 2.85
N VAL A 118 -9.09 -1.25 3.49
CA VAL A 118 -8.64 -2.64 3.48
C VAL A 118 -9.79 -3.48 4.00
N SER A 119 -10.32 -4.35 3.15
CA SER A 119 -11.50 -5.15 3.47
C SER A 119 -11.17 -6.27 4.47
N TYR A 120 -9.91 -6.70 4.53
CA TYR A 120 -9.41 -7.70 5.48
C TYR A 120 -7.89 -7.64 5.64
N PHE A 121 -7.40 -7.80 6.88
CA PHE A 121 -5.98 -7.90 7.20
C PHE A 121 -5.70 -8.92 8.32
N ASP A 122 -4.93 -9.97 8.03
CA ASP A 122 -4.49 -10.97 9.02
C ASP A 122 -3.14 -10.57 9.63
N ALA A 123 -3.19 -9.95 10.81
CA ALA A 123 -1.99 -9.51 11.54
C ALA A 123 -1.05 -10.67 11.91
N GLN A 124 -1.59 -11.87 12.17
CA GLN A 124 -0.79 -13.02 12.58
C GLN A 124 -0.03 -13.61 11.39
N THR A 125 -0.69 -13.79 10.26
CA THR A 125 -0.05 -14.24 9.02
C THR A 125 0.93 -13.20 8.51
N TYR A 126 0.59 -11.92 8.58
CA TYR A 126 1.49 -10.83 8.19
C TYR A 126 2.77 -10.78 9.06
N THR A 127 2.65 -10.98 10.38
CA THR A 127 3.82 -11.02 11.27
C THR A 127 4.74 -12.18 10.94
N LYS A 128 4.21 -13.37 10.64
CA LYS A 128 5.03 -14.53 10.19
C LYS A 128 5.77 -14.22 8.89
N TYR A 129 5.09 -13.57 7.94
CA TYR A 129 5.71 -13.12 6.69
C TYR A 129 6.82 -12.09 6.94
N ALA A 130 6.55 -11.07 7.76
CA ALA A 130 7.52 -10.04 8.14
C ALA A 130 8.77 -10.65 8.80
N ASP A 131 8.59 -11.57 9.75
CA ASP A 131 9.67 -12.29 10.42
C ASP A 131 10.55 -13.05 9.44
N GLN A 132 9.95 -13.74 8.47
CA GLN A 132 10.72 -14.47 7.47
C GLN A 132 11.55 -13.53 6.60
N LEU A 133 10.98 -12.39 6.15
CA LEU A 133 11.71 -11.42 5.34
C LEU A 133 12.84 -10.74 6.12
N LEU A 134 12.54 -10.29 7.35
CA LEU A 134 13.53 -9.62 8.18
C LEU A 134 14.63 -10.58 8.63
N GLY A 135 14.31 -11.85 8.95
CA GLY A 135 15.27 -12.89 9.31
C GLY A 135 16.26 -13.28 8.21
N ARG A 136 15.98 -12.95 6.95
CA ARG A 136 16.96 -13.08 5.86
C ARG A 136 18.03 -11.98 5.90
N LYS A 137 17.67 -10.79 6.41
CA LYS A 137 18.53 -9.59 6.47
C LYS A 137 19.21 -9.45 7.84
N LEU A 138 18.57 -9.92 8.89
CA LEU A 138 18.96 -9.74 10.29
C LEU A 138 19.25 -11.08 10.97
N ARG A 139 20.23 -11.08 11.87
CA ARG A 139 20.50 -12.19 12.78
C ARG A 139 19.78 -11.99 14.10
N GLU A 140 19.41 -13.06 14.78
CA GLU A 140 19.04 -12.98 16.19
C GLU A 140 20.24 -12.49 17.02
N PRO A 141 20.06 -11.58 18.02
CA PRO A 141 18.82 -11.13 18.65
C PRO A 141 18.20 -9.84 18.06
N ALA A 142 18.74 -9.33 16.96
CA ALA A 142 18.25 -8.08 16.38
C ALA A 142 16.81 -8.23 15.86
N LEU A 143 16.45 -9.39 15.33
CA LEU A 143 15.10 -9.68 14.88
C LEU A 143 14.11 -9.73 16.06
N ASP A 144 14.43 -10.44 17.15
CA ASP A 144 13.62 -10.45 18.37
C ASP A 144 13.28 -9.04 18.88
N SER A 145 14.23 -8.10 18.84
CA SER A 145 13.97 -6.73 19.30
C SER A 145 12.97 -5.94 18.46
N LEU A 146 12.71 -6.40 17.24
CA LEU A 146 11.80 -5.77 16.28
C LEU A 146 10.42 -6.44 16.23
N ARG A 147 10.27 -7.64 16.79
CA ARG A 147 9.00 -8.37 16.79
C ARG A 147 7.93 -7.63 17.59
N LEU A 148 6.73 -7.65 17.05
CA LEU A 148 5.51 -7.19 17.70
C LEU A 148 4.57 -8.37 17.96
N ASP A 149 3.70 -8.26 18.96
CA ASP A 149 2.66 -9.25 19.22
C ASP A 149 1.37 -8.87 18.47
N PRO A 150 0.98 -9.63 17.43
CA PRO A 150 -0.18 -9.30 16.61
C PRO A 150 -1.52 -9.35 17.34
N GLN A 151 -1.58 -9.91 18.56
CA GLN A 151 -2.80 -9.95 19.36
C GLN A 151 -3.02 -8.67 20.20
N THR A 152 -1.97 -7.86 20.37
CA THR A 152 -2.03 -6.66 21.23
C THR A 152 -1.86 -5.37 20.45
N GLU A 153 -1.20 -5.43 19.29
CA GLU A 153 -1.01 -4.26 18.44
C GLU A 153 -2.24 -3.99 17.57
N HIS A 154 -2.57 -2.70 17.42
CA HIS A 154 -3.58 -2.26 16.47
C HIS A 154 -3.15 -2.62 15.04
N ALA A 155 -4.01 -3.33 14.29
CA ALA A 155 -3.67 -3.91 12.99
C ALA A 155 -3.06 -2.90 11.99
N PRO A 156 -3.66 -1.71 11.74
CA PRO A 156 -3.05 -0.66 10.93
C PRO A 156 -1.66 -0.23 11.40
N SER A 157 -1.44 -0.13 12.72
CA SER A 157 -0.15 0.25 13.30
C SER A 157 0.90 -0.84 13.10
N LEU A 158 0.53 -2.11 13.27
CA LEU A 158 1.40 -3.25 13.03
C LEU A 158 1.83 -3.33 11.56
N ARG A 159 0.87 -3.16 10.64
CA ARG A 159 1.13 -3.10 9.19
C ARG A 159 2.12 -1.99 8.87
N ALA A 160 1.80 -0.76 9.29
CA ALA A 160 2.62 0.42 9.06
C ALA A 160 4.05 0.27 9.60
N TYR A 161 4.19 -0.30 10.81
CA TYR A 161 5.49 -0.55 11.42
C TYR A 161 6.36 -1.47 10.55
N TYR A 162 5.86 -2.63 10.12
CA TYR A 162 6.65 -3.56 9.31
C TYR A 162 6.91 -3.02 7.89
N GLN A 163 5.98 -2.28 7.29
CA GLN A 163 6.23 -1.57 6.03
C GLN A 163 7.41 -0.58 6.17
N LEU A 164 7.51 0.14 7.28
CA LEU A 164 8.66 0.99 7.56
C LEU A 164 9.95 0.20 7.78
N LEU A 165 9.89 -1.04 8.28
CA LEU A 165 11.04 -1.95 8.31
C LEU A 165 11.39 -2.54 6.92
N GLY A 166 10.62 -2.22 5.87
CA GLY A 166 10.85 -2.65 4.49
C GLY A 166 10.16 -3.96 4.10
N VAL A 167 9.09 -4.35 4.80
CA VAL A 167 8.29 -5.54 4.50
C VAL A 167 7.23 -5.19 3.46
N GLY A 168 7.27 -5.85 2.29
CA GLY A 168 6.23 -5.72 1.26
C GLY A 168 6.12 -4.34 0.61
N VAL A 169 7.17 -3.51 0.67
CA VAL A 169 7.18 -2.17 0.08
C VAL A 169 8.47 -1.92 -0.70
N ARG A 170 8.40 -0.99 -1.65
CA ARG A 170 9.59 -0.47 -2.32
C ARG A 170 10.31 0.50 -1.39
N ASP A 171 11.63 0.40 -1.34
CA ASP A 171 12.48 1.35 -0.63
C ASP A 171 12.53 2.66 -1.44
N GLU A 172 11.61 3.57 -1.14
CA GLU A 172 11.47 4.87 -1.79
C GLU A 172 11.10 5.97 -0.77
N TYR A 173 11.86 7.07 -0.78
CA TYR A 173 11.63 8.25 0.06
C TYR A 173 10.98 9.38 -0.73
N GLY A 174 9.90 9.95 -0.20
CA GLY A 174 9.19 11.07 -0.80
C GLY A 174 8.01 11.58 0.02
N TRP A 175 7.43 12.69 -0.43
CA TRP A 175 6.16 13.21 0.10
C TRP A 175 4.98 12.76 -0.76
N ILE A 176 5.09 12.96 -2.07
CA ILE A 176 4.13 12.52 -3.10
C ILE A 176 4.95 12.12 -4.33
N CYS A 177 4.75 10.91 -4.82
CA CYS A 177 5.37 10.38 -6.03
C CYS A 177 4.30 10.16 -7.10
N GLU A 178 4.65 10.37 -8.37
CA GLU A 178 3.75 10.02 -9.48
C GLU A 178 4.07 8.60 -9.97
N TYR A 179 3.12 7.69 -9.78
CA TYR A 179 3.18 6.31 -10.26
C TYR A 179 2.25 6.07 -11.47
N SER A 180 1.70 7.14 -12.05
CA SER A 180 0.90 7.24 -13.28
C SER A 180 0.38 8.68 -13.30
N THR A 181 -0.81 8.93 -13.86
CA THR A 181 -1.49 10.25 -13.88
C THR A 181 -1.88 10.82 -12.51
N VAL A 182 -1.70 10.07 -11.42
CA VAL A 182 -2.08 10.49 -10.05
C VAL A 182 -0.86 10.44 -9.14
N GLY A 183 -0.62 11.54 -8.44
CA GLY A 183 0.38 11.60 -7.37
C GLY A 183 -0.15 10.96 -6.09
N SER A 184 0.64 10.07 -5.49
CA SER A 184 0.32 9.43 -4.21
C SER A 184 1.55 9.42 -3.30
N PRO A 185 1.38 9.51 -1.97
CA PRO A 185 2.46 9.19 -1.04
C PRO A 185 3.00 7.78 -1.30
N PRO A 186 4.33 7.55 -1.17
CA PRO A 186 4.87 6.19 -1.07
C PRO A 186 4.19 5.41 0.04
N ALA A 187 4.14 4.08 -0.09
CA ALA A 187 3.60 3.20 0.95
C ALA A 187 4.25 3.46 2.33
N GLN A 188 5.56 3.73 2.37
CA GLN A 188 6.25 4.07 3.61
C GLN A 188 5.86 5.44 4.18
N ARG A 189 5.56 6.44 3.33
CA ARG A 189 4.99 7.72 3.79
C ARG A 189 3.61 7.47 4.38
N GLN A 190 2.76 6.70 3.70
CA GLN A 190 1.42 6.36 4.22
C GLN A 190 1.50 5.66 5.57
N ALA A 191 2.37 4.66 5.70
CA ALA A 191 2.67 3.99 6.97
C ALA A 191 3.13 4.96 8.06
N THR A 192 3.97 5.94 7.70
CA THR A 192 4.41 6.99 8.63
C THR A 192 3.24 7.82 9.13
N LEU A 193 2.34 8.22 8.23
CA LEU A 193 1.13 8.98 8.58
C LEU A 193 0.24 8.17 9.52
N THR A 194 0.01 6.89 9.23
CA THR A 194 -0.74 5.96 10.09
C THR A 194 -0.15 5.91 11.51
N LEU A 195 1.18 5.79 11.66
CA LEU A 195 1.80 5.79 12.99
C LEU A 195 1.70 7.14 13.70
N VAL A 196 1.68 8.25 12.96
CA VAL A 196 1.48 9.59 13.53
C VAL A 196 0.04 9.77 14.01
N GLU A 197 -0.93 9.43 13.18
CA GLU A 197 -2.38 9.47 13.46
C GLU A 197 -2.76 8.65 14.69
N TYR A 198 -2.24 7.42 14.80
CA TYR A 198 -2.47 6.56 15.97
C TYR A 198 -1.50 6.79 17.14
N TRP A 199 -0.73 7.89 17.12
CA TRP A 199 0.20 8.28 18.19
C TRP A 199 1.22 7.19 18.60
N GLN A 200 1.68 6.40 17.63
CA GLN A 200 2.57 5.25 17.84
C GLN A 200 4.04 5.63 17.94
N VAL A 201 4.36 6.52 18.88
CA VAL A 201 5.70 7.11 19.06
C VAL A 201 6.79 6.06 19.32
N GLU A 202 6.48 5.02 20.11
CA GLU A 202 7.46 3.96 20.40
C GLU A 202 7.77 3.11 19.16
N LEU A 203 6.78 2.85 18.30
CA LEU A 203 7.00 2.15 17.03
C LEU A 203 7.86 3.00 16.09
N LEU A 204 7.61 4.31 16.00
CA LEU A 204 8.48 5.23 15.25
C LEU A 204 9.91 5.23 15.79
N ARG A 205 10.11 5.18 17.12
CA ARG A 205 11.45 5.06 17.72
C ARG A 205 12.12 3.73 17.37
N LYS A 206 11.39 2.62 17.43
CA LYS A 206 11.90 1.31 16.99
C LYS A 206 12.34 1.35 15.52
N VAL A 207 11.52 1.92 14.64
CA VAL A 207 11.85 2.09 13.21
C VAL A 207 13.08 2.97 13.01
N LEU A 208 13.21 4.08 13.75
CA LEU A 208 14.40 4.96 13.69
C LEU A 208 15.71 4.20 13.99
N HIS A 209 15.63 3.11 14.76
CA HIS A 209 16.74 2.23 15.08
C HIS A 209 16.74 0.90 14.30
N GLY A 210 15.79 0.71 13.38
CA GLY A 210 15.60 -0.50 12.59
C GLY A 210 16.57 -0.63 11.42
N PRO A 211 16.43 -1.67 10.59
CA PRO A 211 17.36 -2.00 9.52
C PRO A 211 17.16 -1.18 8.24
N ASN A 212 15.96 -0.67 7.98
CA ASN A 212 15.64 -0.02 6.71
C ASN A 212 16.01 1.47 6.74
N LEU A 213 16.87 1.92 5.82
CA LEU A 213 17.37 3.28 5.80
C LEU A 213 16.26 4.30 5.47
N GLU A 214 15.44 4.02 4.46
CA GLU A 214 14.28 4.83 4.09
C GLU A 214 13.32 4.95 5.29
N GLY A 215 12.99 3.82 5.92
CA GLY A 215 12.17 3.77 7.12
C GLY A 215 12.73 4.61 8.27
N GLN A 216 14.05 4.55 8.51
CA GLN A 216 14.70 5.38 9.53
C GLN A 216 14.55 6.88 9.25
N VAL A 217 14.61 7.29 7.98
CA VAL A 217 14.49 8.69 7.58
C VAL A 217 13.04 9.17 7.69
N TYR A 218 12.06 8.33 7.32
CA TYR A 218 10.65 8.58 7.60
C TYR A 218 10.36 8.68 9.10
N ALA A 219 10.86 7.75 9.92
CA ALA A 219 10.68 7.85 11.37
C ALA A 219 11.33 9.12 11.96
N ALA A 220 12.49 9.52 11.44
CA ALA A 220 13.15 10.76 11.84
C ALA A 220 12.28 11.99 11.52
N ASP A 221 11.67 12.05 10.33
CA ASP A 221 10.82 13.17 9.94
C ASP A 221 9.54 13.26 10.78
N ALA A 222 8.87 12.13 11.05
CA ALA A 222 7.71 12.05 11.92
C ALA A 222 8.01 12.48 13.35
N LEU A 223 9.11 11.98 13.93
CA LEU A 223 9.50 12.36 15.29
C LEU A 223 9.86 13.86 15.38
N LEU A 224 10.44 14.44 14.33
CA LEU A 224 10.70 15.89 14.23
C LEU A 224 9.39 16.68 14.07
N TYR A 225 8.42 16.18 13.31
CA TYR A 225 7.09 16.76 13.20
C TYR A 225 6.42 16.84 14.56
N LEU A 226 6.30 15.71 15.25
CA LEU A 226 5.70 15.60 16.58
C LEU A 226 6.44 16.48 17.60
N ASN A 227 7.76 16.59 17.50
CA ASN A 227 8.52 17.47 18.38
C ASN A 227 8.26 18.96 18.13
N LYS A 228 8.07 19.36 16.87
CA LYS A 228 7.79 20.76 16.50
C LYS A 228 6.35 21.18 16.76
N ALA A 229 5.42 20.23 16.77
CA ALA A 229 4.04 20.45 17.16
C ALA A 229 3.87 20.59 18.69
N ASP A 230 4.96 20.57 19.46
CA ASP A 230 4.99 20.54 20.94
C ASP A 230 4.24 19.34 21.54
N THR A 231 3.99 18.30 20.74
CA THR A 231 3.28 17.09 21.17
C THR A 231 4.23 16.01 21.69
N LEU A 232 5.54 16.13 21.42
CA LEU A 232 6.56 15.16 21.86
C LEU A 232 7.89 15.83 22.24
N SER A 233 8.55 15.34 23.29
CA SER A 233 9.98 15.62 23.50
C SER A 233 10.85 14.49 22.96
N LEU A 234 11.81 14.81 22.09
CA LEU A 234 12.77 13.82 21.59
C LEU A 234 13.68 13.33 22.72
N THR A 235 13.83 12.01 22.83
CA THR A 235 14.83 11.38 23.70
C THR A 235 16.23 11.68 23.17
N GLU A 236 17.23 11.67 24.05
CA GLU A 236 18.62 11.90 23.67
C GLU A 236 19.10 10.88 22.63
N GLN A 237 18.72 9.61 22.78
CA GLN A 237 19.02 8.56 21.82
C GLN A 237 18.45 8.87 20.42
N SER A 238 17.20 9.35 20.34
CA SER A 238 16.58 9.74 19.06
C SER A 238 17.31 10.92 18.44
N ARG A 239 17.64 11.95 19.24
CA ARG A 239 18.39 13.13 18.76
C ARG A 239 19.75 12.72 18.19
N GLN A 240 20.49 11.86 18.89
CA GLN A 240 21.78 11.37 18.42
C GLN A 240 21.66 10.56 17.13
N LYS A 241 20.66 9.68 17.02
CA LYS A 241 20.45 8.88 15.81
C LYS A 241 20.09 9.76 14.61
N ILE A 242 19.18 10.72 14.78
CA ILE A 242 18.84 11.71 13.74
C ILE A 242 20.07 12.52 13.35
N ALA A 243 20.87 13.00 14.31
CA ALA A 243 22.11 13.72 14.02
C ALA A 243 23.11 12.89 13.20
N ARG A 244 23.24 11.58 13.49
CA ARG A 244 24.07 10.66 12.70
C ARG A 244 23.52 10.47 11.29
N LEU A 245 22.22 10.28 11.12
CA LEU A 245 21.58 10.18 9.80
C LEU A 245 21.87 11.43 8.96
N ARG A 246 21.76 12.61 9.56
CA ARG A 246 22.07 13.90 8.91
C ARG A 246 23.51 14.03 8.43
N GLN A 247 24.44 13.29 9.03
CA GLN A 247 25.85 13.27 8.63
C GLN A 247 26.18 12.10 7.71
N SER A 248 25.25 11.16 7.51
CA SER A 248 25.47 9.98 6.69
C SER A 248 25.67 10.33 5.21
N ARG A 249 26.51 9.54 4.55
CA ARG A 249 26.72 9.55 3.10
C ARG A 249 25.90 8.47 2.39
N ASP A 250 25.13 7.69 3.15
CA ASP A 250 24.24 6.69 2.57
C ASP A 250 23.24 7.38 1.63
N THR A 251 22.81 6.66 0.61
CA THR A 251 21.92 7.17 -0.42
C THR A 251 20.58 6.47 -0.35
N LEU A 252 19.52 7.25 -0.38
CA LEU A 252 18.15 6.79 -0.49
C LEU A 252 17.73 6.83 -1.96
N ARG A 253 16.75 6.01 -2.32
CA ARG A 253 16.00 6.22 -3.57
C ARG A 253 14.92 7.24 -3.31
N THR A 254 14.97 8.39 -3.97
CA THR A 254 13.94 9.42 -3.81
C THR A 254 13.12 9.55 -5.07
N CYS A 255 11.79 9.58 -4.93
CA CYS A 255 10.98 10.21 -5.97
C CYS A 255 11.17 11.72 -5.88
N GLY A 256 11.13 12.40 -7.01
CA GLY A 256 11.61 13.77 -7.12
C GLY A 256 10.77 14.85 -6.44
N ASN A 257 10.67 16.00 -7.09
CA ASN A 257 9.66 17.00 -6.72
C ASN A 257 8.26 16.37 -6.83
N ARG A 258 7.26 16.91 -6.09
CA ARG A 258 5.85 16.53 -6.25
C ARG A 258 5.53 16.47 -7.75
N GLY A 259 5.18 15.29 -8.22
CA GLY A 259 4.87 15.05 -9.63
C GLY A 259 6.00 14.53 -10.53
N SER A 260 7.03 13.90 -9.95
CA SER A 260 8.10 13.26 -10.72
C SER A 260 7.95 11.75 -10.74
N TYR A 261 7.85 11.17 -11.95
CA TYR A 261 7.97 9.73 -12.21
C TYR A 261 9.38 9.16 -11.97
N LYS A 262 10.40 10.04 -11.95
CA LYS A 262 11.80 9.61 -11.88
C LYS A 262 12.21 9.36 -10.44
N ILE A 263 12.73 8.15 -10.19
CA ILE A 263 13.45 7.79 -8.97
C ILE A 263 14.93 8.05 -9.19
N TYR A 264 15.56 8.76 -8.26
CA TYR A 264 17.00 9.02 -8.30
C TYR A 264 17.64 8.82 -6.93
N PRO A 265 18.92 8.42 -6.88
CA PRO A 265 19.64 8.30 -5.62
C PRO A 265 19.91 9.70 -5.05
N LYS A 266 19.67 9.88 -3.75
CA LYS A 266 19.97 11.12 -3.04
C LYS A 266 20.59 10.83 -1.67
N PRO A 267 21.70 11.49 -1.28
CA PRO A 267 22.29 11.31 0.04
C PRO A 267 21.35 11.69 1.18
N VAL A 268 21.35 10.93 2.28
CA VAL A 268 20.50 11.19 3.46
C VAL A 268 20.70 12.62 4.00
N ARG A 269 21.94 13.09 4.06
CA ARG A 269 22.28 14.45 4.48
C ARG A 269 21.62 15.56 3.67
N GLU A 270 21.21 15.29 2.42
CA GLU A 270 20.54 16.25 1.55
C GLU A 270 19.01 16.22 1.67
N VAL A 271 18.44 15.17 2.28
CA VAL A 271 17.01 15.11 2.62
C VAL A 271 16.74 15.56 4.05
N LEU A 272 17.71 15.44 4.97
CA LEU A 272 17.60 15.91 6.35
C LEU A 272 18.42 17.21 6.61
N THR A 273 18.32 18.18 5.70
CA THR A 273 18.91 19.52 5.88
C THR A 273 18.07 20.37 6.84
N ASP A 274 18.66 21.41 7.44
CA ASP A 274 17.89 22.33 8.29
C ASP A 274 16.71 22.97 7.55
N SER A 275 16.91 23.30 6.26
CA SER A 275 15.84 23.84 5.41
C SER A 275 14.69 22.86 5.19
N THR A 276 14.99 21.55 5.09
CA THR A 276 13.95 20.53 4.91
C THR A 276 13.24 20.27 6.24
N ILE A 277 14.00 20.16 7.34
CA ILE A 277 13.45 20.01 8.69
C ILE A 277 12.53 21.18 9.06
N ALA A 278 12.86 22.41 8.65
CA ALA A 278 12.03 23.59 8.88
C ALA A 278 10.68 23.52 8.13
N ARG A 279 10.59 22.77 7.02
CA ARG A 279 9.36 22.62 6.23
C ARG A 279 8.46 21.48 6.68
N ILE A 280 8.98 20.51 7.45
CA ILE A 280 8.24 19.33 7.90
C ILE A 280 6.81 19.66 8.40
N PRO A 281 6.59 20.62 9.31
CA PRO A 281 5.23 20.93 9.77
C PRO A 281 4.27 21.32 8.66
N LYS A 282 4.75 22.14 7.70
CA LYS A 282 3.97 22.57 6.54
C LYS A 282 3.71 21.41 5.57
N ASP A 283 4.68 20.52 5.39
CA ASP A 283 4.54 19.37 4.50
C ASP A 283 3.51 18.36 5.05
N TYR A 284 3.51 18.10 6.36
CA TYR A 284 2.46 17.32 7.04
C TYR A 284 1.09 18.00 6.98
N GLN A 285 1.02 19.30 7.28
CA GLN A 285 -0.25 20.05 7.16
C GLN A 285 -0.81 19.96 5.74
N SER A 286 0.03 20.11 4.70
CA SER A 286 -0.41 19.99 3.32
C SER A 286 -0.95 18.60 2.99
N LEU A 287 -0.43 17.52 3.61
CA LEU A 287 -0.95 16.17 3.42
C LEU A 287 -2.30 15.98 4.10
N ALA A 288 -2.49 16.56 5.29
CA ALA A 288 -3.77 16.56 6.00
C ALA A 288 -4.85 17.34 5.23
N GLU A 289 -4.52 18.52 4.71
CA GLU A 289 -5.42 19.34 3.90
C GLU A 289 -5.88 18.65 2.59
N THR A 290 -5.06 17.75 2.06
CA THR A 290 -5.40 16.91 0.89
C THR A 290 -6.13 15.61 1.25
N GLY A 291 -6.37 15.36 2.55
CA GLY A 291 -7.11 14.19 3.03
C GLY A 291 -6.29 12.89 3.10
N TYR A 292 -4.95 12.96 3.12
CA TYR A 292 -4.13 11.75 3.23
C TYR A 292 -4.06 11.17 4.65
N PHE A 293 -4.37 11.99 5.67
CA PHE A 293 -4.49 11.59 7.08
C PHE A 293 -5.17 12.70 7.90
N ASP A 294 -5.68 12.37 9.08
CA ASP A 294 -6.23 13.32 10.06
C ASP A 294 -5.29 13.36 11.30
N PRO A 295 -4.61 14.49 11.59
CA PRO A 295 -3.57 14.59 12.61
C PRO A 295 -4.04 14.59 14.07
#